data_AF-A0A1F8TUV6-F1
#
_entry.id   AF-A0A1F8TUV6-F1
#
_cell.length_a   1.000
_cell.length_b   1.000
_cell.length_c   1.000
_cell.angle_alpha   90.00
_cell.angle_beta   90.00
_cell.angle_gamma   90.00
#
_symmetry.space_group_name_H-M   'P 1'
#
loop_
_entity.id
_entity.type
_entity.pdbx_description
1 polymer ?
#
loop_
_entity_poly.entity_id
_entity_poly.type
_entity_poly.pdbx_seq_one_letter_code
_entity_poly.pdbx_strand_id
1 'polypeptide(L)'
;MPIYGLMEDAATAEICRTSIWQWIKHGKTLNNGQLVTKDLFAQMLQQEAAVVREEVGEELWQQQQFERAQALLLQITTADQLVDFLTLPAYELLTA
;
A
#
# COMPACT_ATOMS: atom_id res chain seq x y z
N MET A 1 3.96 15.01 -0.59
CA MET A 1 2.59 14.99 -1.11
C MET A 1 1.65 15.30 0.05
N PRO A 2 0.75 16.28 -0.07
CA PRO A 2 -0.23 16.55 0.97
C PRO A 2 -1.25 15.41 1.04
N ILE A 3 -1.31 14.67 2.14
CA ILE A 3 -2.32 13.62 2.42
C ILE A 3 -2.90 13.92 3.79
N TYR A 4 -4.23 14.05 3.89
CA TYR A 4 -4.95 14.39 5.13
C TYR A 4 -4.34 15.58 5.92
N GLY A 5 -3.84 16.59 5.22
CA GLY A 5 -3.27 17.81 5.82
C GLY A 5 -1.80 17.69 6.25
N LEU A 6 -1.14 16.56 6.01
CA LEU A 6 0.28 16.33 6.32
C LEU A 6 1.12 16.25 5.05
N MET A 7 2.37 16.70 5.12
CA MET A 7 3.30 16.60 4.00
C MET A 7 4.04 15.27 4.06
N GLU A 8 3.56 14.31 3.28
CA GLU A 8 4.13 12.96 3.24
C GLU A 8 5.25 12.83 2.21
N ASP A 9 6.22 11.98 2.50
CA ASP A 9 7.28 11.59 1.58
C ASP A 9 7.37 10.06 1.45
N ALA A 10 8.41 9.57 0.77
CA ALA A 10 8.59 8.13 0.59
C ALA A 10 8.77 7.38 1.92
N ALA A 11 9.35 8.01 2.95
CA ALA A 11 9.59 7.35 4.23
C ALA A 11 8.27 6.98 4.95
N THR A 12 7.23 7.81 4.82
CA THR A 12 5.88 7.46 5.30
C THR A 12 5.36 6.19 4.64
N ALA A 13 5.48 6.10 3.30
CA ALA A 13 5.06 4.88 2.59
C ALA A 13 5.90 3.66 2.99
N GLU A 14 7.20 3.84 3.22
CA GLU A 14 8.11 2.77 3.65
C GLU A 14 7.75 2.19 5.02
N ILE A 15 7.48 3.05 6.02
CA ILE A 15 7.13 2.56 7.35
C ILE A 15 5.75 1.88 7.35
N CYS A 16 4.79 2.39 6.59
CA CYS A 16 3.46 1.80 6.44
C CYS A 16 3.54 0.38 5.85
N ARG A 17 4.18 0.21 4.69
CA ARG A 17 4.25 -1.11 4.02
C ARG A 17 5.10 -2.12 4.80
N THR A 18 6.18 -1.66 5.44
CA THR A 18 7.08 -2.55 6.20
C THR A 18 6.41 -3.06 7.48
N SER A 19 5.59 -2.22 8.13
CA SER A 19 4.84 -2.63 9.33
C SER A 19 3.82 -3.74 9.01
N ILE A 20 3.06 -3.59 7.92
CA ILE A 20 2.10 -4.60 7.47
C ILE A 20 2.82 -5.88 7.06
N TRP A 21 3.91 -5.78 6.29
CA TRP A 21 4.74 -6.93 5.92
C TRP A 21 5.22 -7.69 7.15
N GLN A 22 5.67 -6.98 8.20
CA GLN A 22 6.12 -7.60 9.45
C GLN A 22 4.98 -8.35 10.17
N TRP A 23 3.77 -7.76 10.20
CA TRP A 23 2.61 -8.43 10.79
C TRP A 23 2.25 -9.72 10.07
N ILE A 24 2.26 -9.70 8.73
CA ILE A 24 2.06 -10.91 7.90
C ILE A 24 3.16 -11.93 8.19
N LYS A 25 4.43 -11.52 8.16
CA LYS A 25 5.59 -12.41 8.31
C LYS A 25 5.61 -13.14 9.65
N HIS A 26 5.20 -12.45 10.72
CA HIS A 26 5.23 -12.97 12.08
C HIS A 26 3.86 -13.44 12.59
N GLY A 27 2.85 -13.52 11.73
CA GLY A 27 1.51 -13.99 12.11
C GLY A 27 0.90 -13.20 13.26
N LYS A 28 0.99 -11.87 13.21
CA LYS A 28 0.45 -11.00 14.26
C LYS A 28 -1.07 -10.92 14.16
N THR A 29 -1.73 -10.80 15.30
CA THR A 29 -3.16 -10.52 15.38
C THR A 29 -3.39 -9.03 15.64
N LEU A 30 -4.44 -8.50 15.03
CA LEU A 30 -4.98 -7.18 15.34
C LEU A 30 -5.63 -7.17 16.73
N ASN A 31 -5.93 -5.98 17.25
CA ASN A 31 -6.58 -5.80 18.56
C ASN A 31 -7.98 -6.46 18.65
N ASN A 32 -8.65 -6.66 17.52
CA ASN A 32 -9.93 -7.36 17.40
C ASN A 32 -9.78 -8.90 17.31
N GLY A 33 -8.56 -9.42 17.42
CA GLY A 33 -8.25 -10.86 17.38
C GLY A 33 -8.03 -11.43 15.98
N GLN A 34 -8.19 -10.64 14.91
CA GLN A 34 -8.04 -11.10 13.54
C GLN A 34 -6.55 -11.29 13.18
N LEU A 35 -6.20 -12.44 12.60
CA LEU A 35 -4.86 -12.72 12.11
C LEU A 35 -4.55 -11.89 10.84
N VAL A 36 -3.39 -11.24 10.80
CA VAL A 36 -2.94 -10.51 9.62
C VAL A 36 -2.33 -11.49 8.61
N THR A 37 -2.95 -11.60 7.44
CA THR A 37 -2.54 -12.48 6.34
C THR A 37 -2.41 -11.71 5.03
N LYS A 38 -1.78 -12.32 4.01
CA LYS A 38 -1.71 -11.74 2.66
C LYS A 38 -3.13 -11.50 2.08
N ASP A 39 -4.03 -12.46 2.27
CA ASP A 39 -5.42 -12.37 1.80
C ASP A 39 -6.19 -11.24 2.50
N LEU A 40 -5.99 -11.10 3.82
CA LEU A 40 -6.61 -10.00 4.56
C LEU A 40 -6.13 -8.65 4.04
N PHE A 41 -4.82 -8.51 3.85
CA PHE A 41 -4.25 -7.28 3.33
C PHE A 41 -4.77 -6.97 1.91
N ALA A 42 -4.84 -7.97 1.02
CA ALA A 42 -5.37 -7.79 -0.33
C ALA A 42 -6.84 -7.32 -0.31
N GLN A 43 -7.67 -7.91 0.57
CA GLN A 43 -9.06 -7.49 0.76
C GLN A 43 -9.15 -6.04 1.27
N MET A 44 -8.40 -5.70 2.32
CA MET A 44 -8.39 -4.34 2.88
C MET A 44 -7.89 -3.32 1.86
N LEU A 45 -6.85 -3.66 1.09
CA LEU A 45 -6.33 -2.79 0.04
C LEU A 45 -7.38 -2.48 -1.04
N GLN A 46 -8.27 -3.41 -1.37
CA GLN A 46 -9.39 -3.15 -2.29
C GLN A 46 -10.45 -2.25 -1.66
N GLN A 47 -10.78 -2.47 -0.38
CA GLN A 47 -11.75 -1.66 0.37
C GLN A 47 -11.27 -0.21 0.51
N GLU A 48 -10.03 0.00 0.94
CA GLU A 48 -9.44 1.34 1.10
C GLU A 48 -9.23 2.04 -0.25
N ALA A 49 -8.93 1.30 -1.32
CA ALA A 49 -8.87 1.87 -2.67
C ALA A 49 -10.23 2.44 -3.11
N ALA A 50 -11.34 1.79 -2.74
CA ALA A 50 -12.68 2.32 -3.02
C ALA A 50 -12.96 3.61 -2.21
N VAL A 51 -12.55 3.65 -0.94
CA VAL A 51 -12.65 4.86 -0.10
C VAL A 51 -11.85 6.01 -0.72
N VAL A 52 -10.59 5.77 -1.09
CA VAL A 52 -9.75 6.79 -1.74
C VAL A 52 -10.38 7.29 -3.03
N ARG A 53 -10.95 6.39 -3.86
CA ARG A 53 -11.65 6.76 -5.10
C ARG A 53 -12.84 7.69 -4.84
N GLU A 54 -13.61 7.44 -3.78
CA GLU A 54 -14.70 8.32 -3.37
C GLU A 54 -14.17 9.68 -2.87
N GLU A 55 -13.09 9.71 -2.10
CA GLU A 55 -12.48 10.93 -1.56
C GLU A 55 -11.87 11.84 -2.64
N VAL A 56 -11.14 11.26 -3.60
CA VAL A 56 -10.45 12.01 -4.65
C VAL A 56 -11.34 12.32 -5.86
N GLY A 57 -12.44 11.59 -6.00
CA GLY A 57 -13.36 11.69 -7.12
C GLY A 57 -12.90 10.94 -8.38
N GLU A 58 -13.88 10.60 -9.21
CA GLU A 58 -13.69 9.75 -10.40
C GLU A 58 -12.71 10.35 -11.43
N GLU A 59 -12.76 11.68 -11.63
CA GLU A 59 -11.89 12.34 -12.60
C GLU A 59 -10.41 12.23 -12.21
N LEU A 60 -10.06 12.53 -10.96
CA LEU A 60 -8.68 12.41 -10.50
C LEU A 60 -8.24 10.95 -10.45
N TRP A 61 -9.15 10.04 -10.06
CA TRP A 61 -8.87 8.61 -10.07
C TRP A 61 -8.43 8.12 -11.45
N GLN A 62 -9.14 8.51 -12.51
CA GLN A 62 -8.85 8.11 -13.89
C GLN A 62 -7.58 8.78 -14.46
N GLN A 63 -7.25 10.00 -14.00
CA GLN A 63 -6.08 10.73 -14.46
C GLN A 63 -4.77 10.25 -13.80
N GLN A 64 -4.86 9.70 -12.59
CA GLN A 64 -3.71 9.26 -11.81
C GLN A 64 -3.47 7.75 -11.92
N GLN A 65 -2.31 7.29 -11.47
CA GLN A 65 -1.91 5.88 -11.58
C GLN A 65 -2.31 5.03 -10.36
N PHE A 66 -3.54 5.19 -9.85
CA PHE A 66 -3.99 4.49 -8.62
C PHE A 66 -3.96 2.96 -8.74
N GLU A 67 -4.40 2.41 -9.87
CA GLU A 67 -4.38 0.96 -10.11
C GLU A 67 -2.95 0.40 -10.08
N ARG A 68 -2.00 1.15 -10.64
CA ARG A 68 -0.58 0.79 -10.64
C ARG A 68 0.03 0.89 -9.25
N ALA A 69 -0.33 1.93 -8.50
CA ALA A 69 0.08 2.09 -7.11
C ALA A 69 -0.45 0.95 -6.23
N GLN A 70 -1.70 0.55 -6.42
CA GLN A 70 -2.32 -0.57 -5.72
C GLN A 70 -1.59 -1.88 -6.02
N ALA A 71 -1.32 -2.17 -7.29
CA ALA A 71 -0.61 -3.37 -7.70
C ALA A 71 0.81 -3.43 -7.11
N LEU A 72 1.55 -2.32 -7.15
CA LEU A 72 2.88 -2.22 -6.57
C LEU A 72 2.85 -2.43 -5.05
N LEU A 73 1.93 -1.76 -4.34
CA LEU A 73 1.81 -1.87 -2.90
C LEU A 73 1.44 -3.30 -2.47
N LEU A 74 0.57 -3.96 -3.22
CA LEU A 74 0.24 -5.37 -3.03
C LEU A 74 1.48 -6.26 -3.15
N GLN A 75 2.24 -6.08 -4.24
CA GLN A 75 3.43 -6.86 -4.53
C GLN A 75 4.49 -6.72 -3.42
N ILE A 76 4.89 -5.50 -3.06
CA ILE A 76 6.00 -5.29 -2.11
C ILE A 76 5.63 -5.65 -0.67
N THR A 77 4.35 -5.55 -0.30
CA THR A 77 3.88 -5.83 1.07
C THR A 77 3.61 -7.31 1.29
N THR A 78 3.32 -8.07 0.23
CA THR A 78 3.04 -9.52 0.31
C THR A 78 4.20 -10.39 -0.15
N ALA A 79 5.34 -9.81 -0.54
CA ALA A 79 6.56 -10.52 -0.90
C ALA A 79 7.10 -11.39 0.27
N ASP A 80 7.70 -12.54 -0.04
CA ASP A 80 8.21 -13.45 1.00
C ASP A 80 9.45 -12.90 1.73
N GLN A 81 10.22 -12.09 1.00
CA GLN A 81 11.34 -11.30 1.50
C GLN A 81 10.95 -9.83 1.53
N LEU A 82 11.43 -9.11 2.54
CA LEU A 82 11.23 -7.67 2.63
C LEU A 82 12.03 -7.00 1.52
N VAL A 83 11.36 -6.26 0.63
CA VAL A 83 12.04 -5.39 -0.34
C VAL A 83 12.75 -4.28 0.44
N ASP A 84 14.00 -3.96 0.12
CA ASP A 84 14.75 -2.95 0.88
C ASP A 84 14.13 -1.55 0.75
N PHE A 85 13.81 -1.14 -0.49
CA PHE A 85 13.20 0.15 -0.78
C PHE A 85 12.10 0.01 -1.83
N LEU A 86 10.92 0.58 -1.55
CA LEU A 86 9.79 0.62 -2.49
C LEU A 86 10.14 1.39 -3.77
N THR A 87 11.10 2.31 -3.68
CA THR A 87 11.52 3.15 -4.80
C THR A 87 12.21 2.36 -5.90
N LEU A 88 12.83 1.21 -5.60
CA LEU A 88 13.48 0.38 -6.62
C LEU A 88 12.47 -0.20 -7.63
N PRO A 89 11.47 -1.00 -7.22
CA PRO A 89 10.45 -1.48 -8.16
C PRO A 89 9.58 -0.34 -8.70
N ALA A 90 9.34 0.73 -7.92
CA ALA A 90 8.61 1.89 -8.43
C ALA A 90 9.36 2.63 -9.55
N TYR A 91 10.69 2.64 -9.52
CA TYR A 91 11.50 3.35 -10.53
C TYR A 91 11.37 2.72 -11.92
N GLU A 92 11.29 1.38 -11.98
CA GLU A 92 11.06 0.63 -13.23
C GLU A 92 9.74 1.05 -13.90
N LEU A 93 8.77 1.49 -13.09
CA LEU A 93 7.47 1.93 -13.56
C LEU A 93 7.50 3.31 -14.22
N LEU A 94 8.48 4.16 -13.89
CA LEU A 94 8.62 5.49 -14.48
C LEU A 94 9.25 5.46 -15.88
N THR A 95 10.03 4.41 -16.16
CA THR A 95 10.75 4.22 -17.43
C THR A 95 9.98 3.39 -18.46
N ALA A 96 8.86 2.80 -18.05
CA ALA A 96 8.01 1.95 -18.88
C ALA A 96 6.91 2.73 -19.60
#